data_AF-A0A948PMV0-F1
#
_entry.id   AF-A0A948PMV0-F1
#
_cell.length_a   1.000
_cell.length_b   1.000
_cell.length_c   1.000
_cell.angle_alpha   90.00
_cell.angle_beta   90.00
_cell.angle_gamma   90.00
#
_symmetry.space_group_name_H-M   'P 1'
#
loop_
_entity.id
_entity.type
_entity.pdbx_description
1 polymer ?
#
loop_
_entity_poly.entity_id
_entity_poly.type
_entity_poly.pdbx_seq_one_letter_code
_entity_poly.pdbx_strand_id
1 'polypeptide(L)'
;MDTNTARLESKKNPLIYLILVVLSLLFLAVEMITHVEFFLHLAAIPLEVLLAIFIVERMLDKWEFRQKHRQMMHMKSYMFRSELRRLFILNFDALRSPLITMEEIRAASLDDLKKMRKAAESIRYKSTDSMEPVIHEYVKVQDVWRQMLDWAVRFNFEGTVEDMSYILNFISDVKMFYEFHPDMTFVREGLKQERMAARTQKVLNDGIQKFLDYAIDLKKNAPDVFEELLTDYVLHSGKAS
;
A
#
# COMPACT_ATOMS: atom_id res chain seq x y z
N MET A 1 4.31 -23.45 -28.46
CA MET A 1 4.87 -23.90 -27.18
C MET A 1 3.82 -23.68 -26.13
N ASP A 2 3.07 -24.74 -25.89
CA ASP A 2 2.11 -24.89 -24.82
C ASP A 2 2.78 -24.68 -23.46
N THR A 3 2.26 -23.72 -22.72
CA THR A 3 2.16 -23.85 -21.26
C THR A 3 0.73 -23.54 -20.89
N ASN A 4 -0.13 -24.52 -21.17
CA ASN A 4 -1.28 -24.86 -20.35
C ASN A 4 -0.81 -25.13 -18.91
N THR A 5 -0.41 -24.09 -18.19
CA THR A 5 -0.54 -24.10 -16.73
C THR A 5 -1.95 -23.62 -16.47
N ALA A 6 -2.84 -24.60 -16.34
CA ALA A 6 -4.16 -24.46 -15.78
C ALA A 6 -4.08 -23.59 -14.52
N ARG A 7 -4.37 -22.30 -14.71
CA ARG A 7 -4.70 -21.40 -13.62
C ARG A 7 -6.04 -21.94 -13.14
N LEU A 8 -6.01 -22.77 -12.09
CA LEU A 8 -7.18 -23.09 -11.29
C LEU A 8 -7.66 -21.77 -10.70
N GLU A 9 -8.35 -20.97 -11.51
CA GLU A 9 -9.42 -20.14 -11.01
C GLU A 9 -10.39 -21.13 -10.38
N SER A 10 -10.17 -21.41 -9.09
CA SER A 10 -11.18 -21.99 -8.23
C SER A 10 -12.31 -20.97 -8.20
N LYS A 11 -13.16 -21.01 -9.23
CA LYS A 11 -14.50 -20.45 -9.16
C LYS A 11 -15.12 -21.19 -8.00
N LYS A 12 -15.19 -20.52 -6.85
CA LYS A 12 -15.91 -20.99 -5.67
C LYS A 12 -17.24 -21.53 -6.17
N ASN A 13 -17.36 -22.85 -6.21
CA ASN A 13 -18.56 -23.49 -6.72
C ASN A 13 -19.37 -23.88 -5.48
N PRO A 14 -20.24 -22.99 -4.97
CA PRO A 14 -20.98 -23.22 -3.74
C PRO A 14 -21.79 -24.52 -3.80
N LEU A 15 -22.10 -24.97 -5.02
CA LEU A 15 -22.74 -26.25 -5.30
C LEU A 15 -21.93 -27.45 -4.77
N ILE A 16 -20.61 -27.45 -4.90
CA ILE A 16 -19.75 -28.54 -4.42
C ILE A 16 -19.78 -28.61 -2.89
N TYR A 17 -19.67 -27.46 -2.23
CA TYR A 17 -19.80 -27.36 -0.77
C TYR A 17 -21.16 -27.86 -0.29
N LEU A 18 -22.23 -27.42 -0.96
CA LEU A 18 -23.60 -27.83 -0.65
C LEU A 18 -23.79 -29.35 -0.83
N ILE A 19 -23.28 -29.91 -1.92
CA ILE A 19 -23.36 -31.37 -2.18
C ILE A 19 -22.64 -32.15 -1.09
N LEU A 20 -21.42 -31.77 -0.70
CA LEU A 20 -20.65 -32.49 0.32
C LEU A 20 -21.32 -32.43 1.70
N VAL A 21 -21.91 -31.28 2.06
CA VAL A 21 -22.68 -31.13 3.32
C VAL A 21 -23.93 -32.00 3.27
N VAL A 22 -24.70 -31.93 2.19
CA VAL A 22 -25.92 -32.74 2.01
C VAL A 22 -25.60 -34.23 2.04
N LEU A 23 -24.51 -34.66 1.40
CA LEU A 23 -24.06 -36.04 1.37
C LEU A 23 -23.64 -36.53 2.78
N SER A 24 -22.92 -35.70 3.54
CA SER A 24 -22.56 -36.00 4.93
C SER A 24 -23.80 -36.16 5.81
N LEU A 25 -24.75 -35.23 5.71
CA LEU A 25 -26.00 -35.26 6.47
C LEU A 25 -26.88 -36.48 6.09
N LEU A 26 -26.88 -36.86 4.82
CA LEU A 26 -27.62 -38.04 4.36
C LEU A 26 -27.03 -39.32 4.95
N PHE A 27 -25.70 -39.48 4.94
CA PHE A 27 -25.07 -40.63 5.58
C PHE A 27 -25.29 -40.66 7.09
N LEU A 28 -25.26 -39.50 7.76
CA LEU A 28 -25.57 -39.41 9.19
C LEU A 28 -27.04 -39.80 9.48
N ALA A 29 -27.98 -39.36 8.63
CA ALA A 29 -29.39 -39.71 8.78
C ALA A 29 -29.65 -41.21 8.57
N VAL A 30 -28.97 -41.82 7.60
CA VAL A 30 -29.02 -43.27 7.38
C VAL A 30 -28.45 -44.02 8.58
N GLU A 31 -27.34 -43.55 9.15
CA GLU A 31 -26.77 -44.12 10.38
C GLU A 31 -27.77 -44.06 11.54
N MET A 32 -28.41 -42.92 11.81
CA MET A 32 -29.38 -42.81 12.91
C MET A 32 -30.58 -43.77 12.77
N ILE A 33 -30.96 -44.11 11.53
CA ILE A 33 -32.09 -45.02 11.26
C ILE A 33 -31.64 -46.48 11.31
N THR A 34 -30.43 -46.79 10.83
CA THR A 34 -29.97 -48.17 10.62
C THR A 34 -29.04 -48.68 11.72
N HIS A 35 -28.48 -47.79 12.54
CA HIS A 35 -27.43 -48.06 13.54
C HIS A 35 -26.19 -48.79 12.98
N VAL A 36 -25.95 -48.69 11.66
CA VAL A 36 -24.79 -49.28 11.01
C VAL A 36 -23.64 -48.27 11.05
N GLU A 37 -22.64 -48.53 11.90
CA GLU A 37 -21.47 -47.65 12.12
C GLU A 37 -20.70 -47.30 10.84
N PHE A 38 -20.78 -48.14 9.80
CA PHE A 38 -20.17 -47.86 8.49
C PHE A 38 -20.62 -46.52 7.88
N PHE A 39 -21.89 -46.12 8.08
CA PHE A 39 -22.40 -44.86 7.55
C PHE A 39 -21.87 -43.63 8.31
N LEU A 40 -21.49 -43.77 9.58
CA LEU A 40 -20.78 -42.74 10.32
C LEU A 40 -19.42 -42.45 9.68
N HIS A 41 -18.66 -43.51 9.34
CA HIS A 41 -17.40 -43.37 8.63
C HIS A 41 -17.59 -42.76 7.23
N LEU A 42 -18.66 -43.14 6.52
CA LEU A 42 -18.97 -42.53 5.23
C LEU A 42 -19.36 -41.05 5.35
N ALA A 43 -20.01 -40.64 6.43
CA ALA A 43 -20.32 -39.24 6.70
C ALA A 43 -19.06 -38.41 7.01
N ALA A 44 -18.02 -39.03 7.58
CA ALA A 44 -16.76 -38.37 7.88
C ALA A 44 -15.96 -38.03 6.61
N ILE A 45 -16.02 -38.87 5.56
CA ILE A 45 -15.22 -38.67 4.33
C ILE A 45 -15.51 -37.33 3.64
N PRO A 46 -16.78 -36.93 3.36
CA PRO A 46 -17.04 -35.63 2.74
C PRO A 46 -16.73 -34.45 3.68
N LEU A 47 -16.82 -34.64 5.00
CA LEU A 47 -16.39 -33.63 5.98
C LEU A 47 -14.87 -33.42 5.98
N GLU A 48 -14.08 -34.49 5.90
CA GLU A 48 -12.62 -34.42 5.77
C GLU A 48 -12.21 -33.73 4.46
N VAL A 49 -12.91 -34.03 3.36
CA VAL A 49 -12.70 -33.35 2.08
C VAL A 49 -13.02 -31.86 2.18
N LEU A 50 -14.13 -31.48 2.82
CA LEU A 50 -14.49 -30.08 3.07
C LEU A 50 -13.41 -29.35 3.89
N LEU A 51 -12.90 -30.00 4.94
CA LEU A 51 -11.82 -29.46 5.78
C LEU A 51 -10.53 -29.27 4.96
N ALA A 52 -10.16 -30.25 4.15
CA ALA A 52 -8.97 -30.17 3.29
C ALA A 52 -9.10 -29.03 2.27
N ILE A 53 -10.25 -28.90 1.59
CA ILE A 53 -10.50 -27.81 0.64
C ILE A 53 -10.39 -26.46 1.36
N PHE A 54 -11.03 -26.30 2.52
CA PHE A 54 -10.97 -25.06 3.31
C PHE A 54 -9.53 -24.68 3.71
N ILE A 55 -8.74 -25.66 4.17
CA ILE A 55 -7.33 -25.44 4.53
C ILE A 55 -6.52 -25.02 3.29
N VAL A 56 -6.69 -25.73 2.17
CA VAL A 56 -5.98 -25.44 0.92
C VAL A 56 -6.34 -24.06 0.39
N GLU A 57 -7.62 -23.69 0.35
CA GLU A 57 -8.06 -22.35 -0.06
C GLU A 57 -7.43 -21.27 0.83
N ARG A 58 -7.49 -21.43 2.15
CA ARG A 58 -6.91 -20.46 3.10
C ARG A 58 -5.39 -20.36 2.97
N MET A 59 -4.71 -21.46 2.63
CA MET A 59 -3.28 -21.46 2.37
C MET A 59 -2.93 -20.78 1.05
N LEU A 60 -3.69 -21.05 -0.01
CA LEU A 60 -3.54 -20.43 -1.33
C LEU A 60 -3.76 -18.92 -1.25
N ASP A 61 -4.83 -18.47 -0.59
CA ASP A 61 -5.12 -17.04 -0.37
C ASP A 61 -3.95 -16.35 0.35
N LYS A 62 -3.42 -16.96 1.42
CA LYS A 62 -2.26 -16.44 2.15
C LYS A 62 -0.98 -16.43 1.30
N TRP A 63 -0.83 -17.38 0.39
CA TRP A 63 0.36 -17.46 -0.46
C TRP A 63 0.28 -16.44 -1.60
N GLU A 64 -0.87 -16.33 -2.25
CA GLU A 64 -1.15 -15.34 -3.29
C GLU A 64 -1.02 -13.92 -2.73
N PHE A 65 -1.57 -13.66 -1.55
CA PHE A 65 -1.39 -12.38 -0.85
C PHE A 65 0.09 -12.08 -0.60
N ARG A 66 0.87 -13.06 -0.10
CA ARG A 66 2.31 -12.90 0.13
C ARG A 66 3.11 -12.69 -1.16
N GLN A 67 2.71 -13.30 -2.27
CA GLN A 67 3.36 -13.08 -3.56
C GLN A 67 3.06 -11.69 -4.12
N LYS A 68 1.78 -11.28 -4.15
CA LYS A 68 1.36 -9.94 -4.56
C LYS A 68 2.04 -8.87 -3.71
N HIS A 69 2.09 -9.06 -2.40
CA HIS A 69 2.74 -8.12 -1.49
C HIS A 69 4.25 -8.01 -1.74
N ARG A 70 4.94 -9.13 -2.01
CA ARG A 70 6.37 -9.10 -2.39
C ARG A 70 6.61 -8.36 -3.71
N GLN A 71 5.77 -8.59 -4.72
CA GLN A 71 5.87 -7.87 -6.00
C GLN A 71 5.69 -6.36 -5.78
N MET A 72 4.67 -5.97 -5.01
CA MET A 72 4.45 -4.57 -4.64
C MET A 72 5.63 -3.98 -3.87
N MET A 73 6.25 -4.73 -2.97
CA MET A 73 7.45 -4.27 -2.24
C MET A 73 8.61 -3.94 -3.16
N HIS A 74 8.93 -4.81 -4.13
CA HIS A 74 9.99 -4.53 -5.11
C HIS A 74 9.69 -3.29 -5.95
N MET A 75 8.44 -3.14 -6.38
CA MET A 75 7.98 -2.00 -7.18
C MET A 75 8.06 -0.70 -6.38
N LYS A 76 7.63 -0.71 -5.11
CA LYS A 76 7.78 0.41 -4.18
C LYS A 76 9.25 0.74 -3.95
N SER A 77 10.12 -0.25 -3.72
CA SER A 77 11.55 -0.01 -3.53
C SER A 77 12.18 0.72 -4.71
N TYR A 78 11.87 0.28 -5.93
CA TYR A 78 12.34 0.95 -7.14
C TYR A 78 11.88 2.41 -7.22
N MET A 79 10.57 2.66 -7.06
CA MET A 79 9.99 4.00 -7.18
C MET A 79 10.46 4.96 -6.08
N PHE A 80 10.52 4.49 -4.83
CA PHE A 80 10.99 5.31 -3.71
C PHE A 80 12.47 5.65 -3.84
N ARG A 81 13.29 4.75 -4.38
CA ARG A 81 14.74 4.96 -4.52
C ARG A 81 15.11 5.92 -5.65
N SER A 82 14.35 5.89 -6.74
CA SER A 82 14.65 6.64 -7.96
C SER A 82 13.73 7.84 -8.13
N GLU A 83 12.50 7.58 -8.59
CA GLU A 83 11.57 8.60 -9.08
C GLU A 83 11.02 9.52 -7.99
N LEU A 84 10.70 8.98 -6.80
CA LEU A 84 10.09 9.76 -5.71
C LEU A 84 11.11 10.32 -4.71
N ARG A 85 12.40 10.04 -4.88
CA ARG A 85 13.43 10.44 -3.92
C ARG A 85 13.46 11.95 -3.69
N ARG A 86 13.47 12.73 -4.77
CA ARG A 86 13.49 14.20 -4.68
C ARG A 86 12.24 14.72 -3.97
N LEU A 87 11.09 14.14 -4.25
CA LEU A 87 9.83 14.54 -3.62
C LEU A 87 9.90 14.41 -2.10
N PHE A 88 10.33 13.25 -1.60
CA PHE A 88 10.39 13.02 -0.17
C PHE A 88 11.48 13.85 0.49
N ILE A 89 12.66 14.01 -0.12
CA ILE A 89 13.70 14.92 0.41
C ILE A 89 13.12 16.34 0.59
N LEU A 90 12.50 16.90 -0.46
CA LEU A 90 11.89 18.24 -0.38
C LEU A 90 10.79 18.31 0.68
N ASN A 91 9.97 17.26 0.81
CA ASN A 91 8.86 17.24 1.76
C ASN A 91 9.38 17.23 3.21
N PHE A 92 10.38 16.39 3.53
CA PHE A 92 11.01 16.35 4.84
C PHE A 92 11.78 17.66 5.14
N ASP A 93 12.48 18.22 4.15
CA ASP A 93 13.18 19.50 4.30
C ASP A 93 12.24 20.69 4.54
N ALA A 94 10.99 20.62 4.07
CA ALA A 94 9.99 21.65 4.29
C ALA A 94 9.39 21.62 5.72
N LEU A 95 9.70 20.60 6.52
CA LEU A 95 9.13 20.44 7.87
C LEU A 95 9.75 21.41 8.88
N ARG A 96 8.89 21.97 9.73
CA ARG A 96 9.28 22.69 10.96
C ARG A 96 9.16 21.80 12.19
N SER A 97 8.13 20.95 12.23
CA SER A 97 7.85 20.05 13.35
C SER A 97 7.00 18.87 12.87
N PRO A 98 7.31 17.63 13.27
CA PRO A 98 8.56 17.22 13.92
C PRO A 98 9.76 17.45 12.99
N LEU A 99 10.93 17.76 13.57
CA LEU A 99 12.18 17.80 12.80
C LEU A 99 12.58 16.34 12.59
N ILE A 100 12.45 15.86 11.35
CA ILE A 100 12.81 14.50 10.95
C ILE A 100 13.68 14.64 9.70
N THR A 101 14.93 14.22 9.80
CA THR A 101 15.90 14.21 8.71
C THR A 101 16.12 12.79 8.16
N MET A 102 16.66 12.67 6.95
CA MET A 102 16.96 11.36 6.36
C MET A 102 18.03 10.62 7.16
N GLU A 103 18.98 11.36 7.73
CA GLU A 103 20.04 10.85 8.60
C GLU A 103 19.45 10.27 9.90
N GLU A 104 18.50 10.96 10.51
CA GLU A 104 17.80 10.48 11.71
C GLU A 104 16.98 9.23 11.41
N ILE A 105 16.25 9.18 10.30
CA ILE A 105 15.49 7.99 9.90
C ILE A 105 16.46 6.81 9.71
N ARG A 106 17.60 7.02 9.05
CA ARG A 106 18.59 5.96 8.81
C ARG A 106 19.18 5.39 10.10
N ALA A 107 19.57 6.26 11.01
CA ALA A 107 20.19 5.87 12.29
C ALA A 107 19.18 5.32 13.31
N ALA A 108 17.87 5.54 13.12
CA ALA A 108 16.85 5.18 14.08
C ALA A 108 16.69 3.66 14.28
N SER A 109 16.41 3.28 15.52
CA SER A 109 15.90 1.95 15.85
C SER A 109 14.46 1.79 15.34
N LEU A 110 13.97 0.55 15.27
CA LEU A 110 12.58 0.29 14.86
C LEU A 110 11.57 1.01 15.77
N ASP A 111 11.85 1.11 17.07
CA ASP A 111 10.95 1.80 18.00
C ASP A 111 11.05 3.32 17.88
N ASP A 112 12.21 3.87 17.55
CA ASP A 112 12.34 5.30 17.27
C ASP A 112 11.64 5.68 15.97
N LEU A 113 11.71 4.84 14.93
CA LEU A 113 10.93 5.02 13.70
C LEU A 113 9.42 5.06 13.98
N LYS A 114 8.91 4.18 14.86
CA LYS A 114 7.49 4.22 15.28
C LYS A 114 7.15 5.51 16.03
N LYS A 115 8.05 6.02 16.88
CA LYS A 115 7.86 7.31 17.56
C LYS A 115 7.83 8.47 16.55
N MET A 116 8.75 8.48 15.58
CA MET A 116 8.77 9.45 14.48
C MET A 116 7.47 9.41 13.68
N ARG A 117 7.00 8.21 13.32
CA ARG A 117 5.73 8.00 12.61
C ARG A 117 4.52 8.52 13.37
N LYS A 118 4.49 8.33 14.70
CA LYS A 118 3.44 8.87 15.56
C LYS A 118 3.53 10.40 15.66
N ALA A 119 4.75 10.95 15.79
CA ALA A 119 4.94 12.41 15.78
C ALA A 119 4.48 13.05 14.44
N ALA A 120 4.62 12.32 13.33
CA ALA A 120 4.15 12.72 12.01
C ALA A 120 2.61 12.72 11.84
N GLU A 121 1.83 12.36 12.88
CA GLU A 121 0.38 12.59 12.91
C GLU A 121 0.05 14.10 12.98
N SER A 122 0.95 14.92 13.53
CA SER A 122 0.78 16.37 13.64
C SER A 122 1.99 17.10 13.07
N ILE A 123 1.95 17.35 11.76
CA ILE A 123 3.03 18.02 11.02
C ILE A 123 2.73 19.50 10.86
N ARG A 124 3.78 20.32 10.98
CA ARG A 124 3.81 21.73 10.59
C ARG A 124 4.98 22.00 9.65
N TYR A 125 4.69 22.67 8.54
CA TYR A 125 5.70 23.13 7.59
C TYR A 125 6.35 24.44 8.06
N LYS A 126 7.55 24.74 7.54
CA LYS A 126 8.30 25.98 7.84
C LYS A 126 7.51 27.22 7.47
N SER A 127 6.91 27.20 6.30
CA SER A 127 6.01 28.23 5.78
C SER A 127 5.12 27.66 4.68
N THR A 128 4.07 28.40 4.33
CA THR A 128 3.26 28.07 3.15
C THR A 128 4.12 28.05 1.87
N ASP A 129 5.04 29.00 1.72
CA ASP A 129 5.97 29.06 0.59
C ASP A 129 6.91 27.84 0.53
N SER A 130 7.25 27.21 1.66
CA SER A 130 8.07 25.99 1.67
C SER A 130 7.36 24.75 1.13
N MET A 131 6.03 24.78 1.00
CA MET A 131 5.24 23.69 0.42
C MET A 131 5.28 23.71 -1.11
N GLU A 132 5.53 24.85 -1.74
CA GLU A 132 5.46 25.03 -3.19
C GLU A 132 6.40 24.08 -3.96
N PRO A 133 7.69 23.94 -3.59
CA PRO A 133 8.59 23.01 -4.27
C PRO A 133 8.14 21.55 -4.16
N VAL A 134 7.51 21.19 -3.03
CA VAL A 134 6.96 19.85 -2.80
C VAL A 134 5.79 19.59 -3.74
N ILE A 135 4.87 20.55 -3.84
CA ILE A 135 3.69 20.47 -4.72
C ILE A 135 4.11 20.37 -6.19
N HIS A 136 5.08 21.18 -6.63
CA HIS A 136 5.63 21.07 -7.97
C HIS A 136 6.24 19.70 -8.24
N GLU A 137 6.96 19.11 -7.27
CA GLU A 137 7.53 17.79 -7.47
C GLU A 137 6.43 16.71 -7.54
N TYR A 138 5.34 16.82 -6.78
CA TYR A 138 4.16 15.95 -6.93
C TYR A 138 3.60 15.98 -8.35
N VAL A 139 3.46 17.18 -8.93
CA VAL A 139 2.99 17.37 -10.31
C VAL A 139 3.98 16.81 -11.33
N LYS A 140 5.28 17.04 -11.12
CA LYS A 140 6.34 16.56 -12.01
C LYS A 140 6.39 15.04 -12.10
N VAL A 141 6.19 14.34 -10.98
CA VAL A 141 6.20 12.87 -10.92
C VAL A 141 4.81 12.25 -11.16
N GLN A 142 3.89 12.97 -11.83
CA GLN A 142 2.53 12.50 -12.14
C GLN A 142 2.49 11.10 -12.75
N ASP A 143 3.40 10.80 -13.67
CA ASP A 143 3.41 9.52 -14.39
C ASP A 143 3.76 8.34 -13.49
N VAL A 144 4.53 8.59 -12.42
CA VAL A 144 4.86 7.59 -11.38
C VAL A 144 3.59 7.22 -10.61
N TRP A 145 2.76 8.21 -10.24
CA TRP A 145 1.49 7.97 -9.56
C TRP A 145 0.50 7.23 -10.45
N ARG A 146 0.45 7.53 -11.76
CA ARG A 146 -0.36 6.77 -12.73
C ARG A 146 0.11 5.32 -12.82
N GLN A 147 1.42 5.11 -12.92
CA GLN A 147 1.99 3.77 -12.93
C GLN A 147 1.67 2.99 -11.64
N MET A 148 1.75 3.64 -10.46
CA MET A 148 1.34 3.03 -9.19
C MET A 148 -0.15 2.67 -9.18
N LEU A 149 -1.01 3.53 -9.72
CA LEU A 149 -2.46 3.24 -9.83
C LEU A 149 -2.71 2.02 -10.74
N ASP A 150 -2.09 1.98 -11.92
CA ASP A 150 -2.23 0.85 -12.86
C ASP A 150 -1.82 -0.47 -12.21
N TRP A 151 -0.74 -0.44 -11.43
CA TRP A 151 -0.28 -1.59 -10.66
C TRP A 151 -1.23 -1.95 -9.53
N ALA A 152 -1.72 -0.97 -8.77
CA ALA A 152 -2.67 -1.19 -7.70
C ALA A 152 -3.96 -1.83 -8.21
N VAL A 153 -4.48 -1.38 -9.36
CA VAL A 153 -5.63 -1.98 -10.04
C VAL A 153 -5.32 -3.40 -10.49
N ARG A 154 -4.18 -3.61 -11.19
CA ARG A 154 -3.77 -4.94 -11.69
C ARG A 154 -3.66 -5.99 -10.59
N PHE A 155 -3.22 -5.60 -9.39
CA PHE A 155 -3.01 -6.51 -8.27
C PHE A 155 -4.09 -6.46 -7.19
N ASN A 156 -5.17 -5.69 -7.41
CA ASN A 156 -6.30 -5.49 -6.49
C ASN A 156 -5.91 -4.95 -5.10
N PHE A 157 -5.07 -3.91 -5.07
CA PHE A 157 -4.72 -3.18 -3.85
C PHE A 157 -5.64 -1.98 -3.65
N GLU A 158 -6.89 -2.24 -3.23
CA GLU A 158 -7.96 -1.23 -3.11
C GLU A 158 -7.53 0.04 -2.36
N GLY A 159 -6.91 -0.08 -1.19
CA GLY A 159 -6.42 1.10 -0.45
C GLY A 159 -5.35 1.91 -1.19
N THR A 160 -4.52 1.26 -2.02
CA THR A 160 -3.56 1.99 -2.87
C THR A 160 -4.26 2.64 -4.07
N VAL A 161 -5.32 2.02 -4.61
CA VAL A 161 -6.14 2.64 -5.66
C VAL A 161 -6.77 3.93 -5.15
N GLU A 162 -7.32 3.94 -3.95
CA GLU A 162 -7.89 5.14 -3.31
C GLU A 162 -6.83 6.23 -3.10
N ASP A 163 -5.68 5.88 -2.49
CA ASP A 163 -4.57 6.80 -2.25
C ASP A 163 -4.10 7.46 -3.57
N MET A 164 -3.86 6.66 -4.61
CA MET A 164 -3.37 7.16 -5.90
C MET A 164 -4.41 8.02 -6.62
N SER A 165 -5.69 7.63 -6.57
CA SER A 165 -6.79 8.40 -7.14
C SER A 165 -6.90 9.78 -6.46
N TYR A 166 -6.71 9.84 -5.14
CA TYR A 166 -6.74 11.09 -4.39
C TYR A 166 -5.60 12.04 -4.80
N ILE A 167 -4.38 11.49 -4.93
CA ILE A 167 -3.18 12.24 -5.36
C ILE A 167 -3.31 12.73 -6.80
N LEU A 168 -3.75 11.88 -7.73
CA LEU A 168 -3.92 12.26 -9.14
C LEU A 168 -4.98 13.34 -9.33
N ASN A 169 -6.09 13.27 -8.59
CA ASN A 169 -7.08 14.33 -8.60
C ASN A 169 -6.52 15.64 -8.00
N PHE A 170 -5.67 15.57 -6.98
CA PHE A 170 -5.00 16.77 -6.44
C PHE A 170 -4.06 17.39 -7.47
N ILE A 171 -3.24 16.58 -8.15
CA ILE A 171 -2.36 17.04 -9.23
C ILE A 171 -3.17 17.70 -10.35
N SER A 172 -4.32 17.12 -10.70
CA SER A 172 -5.21 17.72 -11.70
C SER A 172 -5.67 19.11 -11.30
N ASP A 173 -6.05 19.32 -10.03
CA ASP A 173 -6.46 20.63 -9.53
C ASP A 173 -5.31 21.64 -9.56
N VAL A 174 -4.10 21.22 -9.16
CA VAL A 174 -2.90 22.07 -9.18
C VAL A 174 -2.54 22.48 -10.60
N LYS A 175 -2.57 21.53 -11.56
CA LYS A 175 -2.29 21.84 -12.97
C LYS A 175 -3.32 22.80 -13.55
N MET A 176 -4.60 22.56 -13.26
CA MET A 176 -5.68 23.46 -13.66
C MET A 176 -5.49 24.87 -13.12
N PHE A 177 -5.05 25.02 -11.86
CA PHE A 177 -4.72 26.32 -11.30
C PHE A 177 -3.65 27.05 -12.12
N TYR A 178 -2.55 26.38 -12.45
CA TYR A 178 -1.47 26.98 -13.25
C TYR A 178 -1.87 27.28 -14.70
N GLU A 179 -2.80 26.51 -15.28
CA GLU A 179 -3.35 26.80 -16.60
C GLU A 179 -4.17 28.11 -16.60
N PHE A 180 -4.91 28.39 -15.53
CA PHE A 180 -5.71 29.62 -15.39
C PHE A 180 -4.91 30.81 -14.84
N HIS A 181 -3.83 30.57 -14.10
CA HIS A 181 -3.05 31.58 -13.40
C HIS A 181 -1.52 31.32 -13.52
N PRO A 182 -0.94 31.44 -14.74
CA PRO A 182 0.46 31.05 -14.99
C PRO A 182 1.49 31.85 -14.19
N ASP A 183 1.18 33.10 -13.83
CA ASP A 183 2.07 34.00 -13.11
C ASP A 183 1.91 33.95 -11.57
N MET A 184 1.00 33.10 -11.07
CA MET A 184 0.69 33.00 -9.65
C MET A 184 1.21 31.68 -9.06
N THR A 185 1.68 31.74 -7.81
CA THR A 185 2.08 30.55 -7.04
C THR A 185 0.86 29.88 -6.41
N PHE A 186 0.77 28.56 -6.53
CA PHE A 186 -0.37 27.80 -6.00
C PHE A 186 -0.52 27.97 -4.49
N VAL A 187 0.58 27.97 -3.74
CA VAL A 187 0.54 28.15 -2.28
C VAL A 187 0.00 29.50 -1.81
N ARG A 188 0.15 30.58 -2.60
CA ARG A 188 -0.30 31.92 -2.18
C ARG A 188 -1.77 32.19 -2.49
N GLU A 189 -2.26 31.66 -3.61
CA GLU A 189 -3.60 31.95 -4.12
C GLU A 189 -4.52 30.73 -4.02
N GLY A 190 -4.03 29.55 -4.40
CA GLY A 190 -4.80 28.29 -4.33
C GLY A 190 -5.18 27.92 -2.89
N LEU A 191 -4.30 28.17 -1.91
CA LEU A 191 -4.57 27.86 -0.50
C LEU A 191 -5.45 28.88 0.22
N LYS A 192 -5.86 29.98 -0.43
CA LYS A 192 -6.90 30.87 0.13
C LYS A 192 -8.26 30.15 0.20
N GLN A 193 -8.46 29.13 -0.63
CA GLN A 193 -9.65 28.28 -0.58
C GLN A 193 -9.46 27.19 0.49
N GLU A 194 -10.28 27.21 1.54
CA GLU A 194 -10.16 26.29 2.69
C GLU A 194 -10.13 24.81 2.27
N ARG A 195 -10.97 24.43 1.31
CA ARG A 195 -10.99 23.06 0.76
C ARG A 195 -9.65 22.67 0.14
N MET A 196 -9.02 23.58 -0.60
CA MET A 196 -7.74 23.31 -1.26
C MET A 196 -6.59 23.30 -0.26
N ALA A 197 -6.64 24.18 0.75
CA ALA A 197 -5.71 24.17 1.87
C ALA A 197 -5.72 22.83 2.61
N ALA A 198 -6.91 22.36 3.02
CA ALA A 198 -7.09 21.09 3.70
C ALA A 198 -6.60 19.91 2.84
N ARG A 199 -6.92 19.92 1.54
CA ARG A 199 -6.47 18.89 0.58
C ARG A 199 -4.96 18.86 0.43
N THR A 200 -4.33 20.01 0.25
CA THR A 200 -2.87 20.14 0.12
C THR A 200 -2.19 19.63 1.37
N GLN A 201 -2.65 20.08 2.55
CA GLN A 201 -2.10 19.62 3.82
C GLN A 201 -2.25 18.10 3.98
N LYS A 202 -3.40 17.54 3.60
CA LYS A 202 -3.62 16.09 3.62
C LYS A 202 -2.63 15.35 2.72
N VAL A 203 -2.50 15.72 1.44
CA VAL A 203 -1.59 15.03 0.50
C VAL A 203 -0.14 15.04 1.01
N LEU A 204 0.33 16.20 1.43
CA LEU A 204 1.72 16.37 1.86
C LEU A 204 1.99 15.60 3.18
N ASN A 205 1.06 15.66 4.14
CA ASN A 205 1.16 14.92 5.41
C ASN A 205 1.07 13.40 5.21
N ASP A 206 0.10 12.94 4.41
CA ASP A 206 -0.07 11.53 4.08
C ASP A 206 1.21 11.01 3.42
N GLY A 207 1.88 11.81 2.58
CA GLY A 207 3.18 11.50 1.99
C GLY A 207 4.25 11.17 3.03
N ILE A 208 4.50 12.06 3.99
CA ILE A 208 5.48 11.84 5.08
C ILE A 208 5.13 10.58 5.88
N GLN A 209 3.86 10.43 6.24
CA GLN A 209 3.38 9.29 7.02
C GLN A 209 3.59 7.98 6.29
N LYS A 210 3.22 7.89 5.01
CA LYS A 210 3.37 6.69 4.18
C LYS A 210 4.84 6.36 3.93
N PHE A 211 5.72 7.35 3.83
CA PHE A 211 7.17 7.14 3.79
C PHE A 211 7.68 6.48 5.07
N LEU A 212 7.27 6.99 6.23
CA LEU A 212 7.66 6.43 7.53
C LEU A 212 7.07 5.04 7.74
N ASP A 213 5.83 4.79 7.32
CA ASP A 213 5.22 3.45 7.32
C ASP A 213 6.05 2.47 6.48
N TYR A 214 6.50 2.90 5.31
CA TYR A 214 7.35 2.09 4.44
C TYR A 214 8.75 1.87 5.02
N ALA A 215 9.36 2.89 5.63
CA ALA A 215 10.64 2.78 6.32
C ALA A 215 10.59 1.79 7.49
N ILE A 216 9.51 1.82 8.29
CA ILE A 216 9.26 0.85 9.37
C ILE A 216 9.12 -0.57 8.80
N ASP A 217 8.36 -0.72 7.71
CA ASP A 217 8.14 -2.02 7.07
C ASP A 217 9.46 -2.60 6.54
N LEU A 218 10.28 -1.78 5.88
CA LEU A 218 11.61 -2.18 5.42
C LEU A 218 12.55 -2.53 6.58
N LYS A 219 12.64 -1.69 7.63
CA LYS A 219 13.52 -1.99 8.78
C LYS A 219 13.16 -3.32 9.46
N LYS A 220 11.88 -3.68 9.45
CA LYS A 220 11.38 -4.93 10.04
C LYS A 220 11.58 -6.14 9.12
N ASN A 221 11.29 -6.01 7.83
CA ASN A 221 11.14 -7.15 6.92
C ASN A 221 12.27 -7.28 5.88
N ALA A 222 13.01 -6.20 5.61
CA ALA A 222 14.08 -6.15 4.60
C ALA A 222 15.15 -5.09 4.98
N PRO A 223 15.91 -5.29 6.08
CA PRO A 223 16.84 -4.29 6.60
C PRO A 223 17.96 -3.90 5.63
N ASP A 224 18.40 -4.82 4.77
CA ASP A 224 19.42 -4.50 3.75
C ASP A 224 18.89 -3.49 2.73
N VAL A 225 17.63 -3.65 2.30
CA VAL A 225 16.95 -2.72 1.39
C VAL A 225 16.69 -1.38 2.06
N PHE A 226 16.39 -1.38 3.36
CA PHE A 226 16.29 -0.16 4.15
C PHE A 226 17.60 0.64 4.14
N GLU A 227 18.73 -0.02 4.44
CA GLU A 227 20.04 0.64 4.49
C GLU A 227 20.46 1.15 3.10
N GLU A 228 20.22 0.37 2.05
CA GLU A 228 20.50 0.80 0.67
C GLU A 228 19.67 2.02 0.27
N LEU A 229 18.35 1.97 0.53
CA LEU A 229 17.44 3.08 0.24
C LEU A 229 17.87 4.36 0.97
N LEU A 230 18.06 4.30 2.28
CA LEU A 230 18.35 5.52 3.05
C LEU A 230 19.78 6.03 2.87
N THR A 231 20.73 5.17 2.51
CA THR A 231 22.05 5.64 2.08
C THR A 231 21.92 6.53 0.84
N ASP A 232 21.12 6.14 -0.14
CA ASP A 232 20.87 6.97 -1.32
C ASP A 232 20.17 8.29 -0.97
N TYR A 233 19.24 8.28 -0.02
CA TYR A 233 18.58 9.51 0.42
C TYR A 233 19.54 10.46 1.11
N VAL A 234 20.34 9.98 2.06
CA VAL A 234 21.35 10.77 2.79
C VAL A 234 22.39 11.37 1.84
N LEU A 235 22.82 10.61 0.82
CA LEU A 235 23.78 11.11 -0.18
C LEU A 235 23.23 12.27 -1.03
N HIS A 236 21.91 12.38 -1.17
CA HIS A 236 21.25 13.40 -2.00
C HIS A 236 20.62 14.52 -1.18
N SER A 237 20.30 14.32 0.10
CA SER A 237 19.90 15.39 1.03
C SER A 237 21.04 16.37 1.27
N GLY A 238 22.26 15.87 1.49
CA GLY A 238 23.45 16.70 1.72
C GLY A 238 23.98 17.48 0.51
N LYS A 239 23.39 17.34 -0.67
CA LYS A 239 23.77 18.07 -1.91
C LYS A 239 22.81 19.18 -2.28
N ALA A 240 21.76 19.41 -1.49
CA ALA A 240 20.73 20.42 -1.75
C ALA A 240 20.90 21.73 -0.96
N SER A 241 22.00 21.89 -0.20
CA SER A 241 22.37 23.11 0.54
C SER A 241 23.28 24.03 -0.25
#